data_AF-A0A1G5U0G7-F1
#
_entry.id   AF-A0A1G5U0G7-F1
#
_cell.length_a   1.000
_cell.length_b   1.000
_cell.length_c   1.000
_cell.angle_alpha   90.00
_cell.angle_beta   90.00
_cell.angle_gamma   90.00
#
_symmetry.space_group_name_H-M   'P 1'
#
loop_
_entity.id
_entity.type
_entity.pdbx_description
1 polymer ?
#
loop_
_entity_poly.entity_id
_entity_poly.type
_entity_poly.pdbx_seq_one_letter_code
_entity_poly.pdbx_strand_id
1 'polypeptide(L)'
;MILLPMLLAAQAPDTTSDIVVTGERLRRLRVNANVDRRGRVRRCEIAVSSGDAAIDRQACVSTRDCVATGLRAGAPLADCVDAALIAFVRAERGDLGNENAEN
;
A
#
# COMPACT_ATOMS: atom_id res chain seq x y z
N MET A 1 43.39 19.67 28.96
CA MET A 1 42.18 20.03 28.19
C MET A 1 41.46 18.72 27.88
N ILE A 2 40.30 18.51 28.48
CA ILE A 2 39.59 17.22 28.50
C ILE A 2 38.81 17.06 27.18
N LEU A 3 39.05 15.96 26.46
CA LEU A 3 38.27 15.55 25.29
C LEU A 3 36.91 15.01 25.75
N LEU A 4 35.83 15.61 25.28
CA LEU A 4 34.46 15.10 25.44
C LEU A 4 34.07 14.41 24.11
N PRO A 5 33.78 13.10 24.08
CA PRO A 5 33.17 12.51 22.90
C PRO A 5 31.69 12.91 22.89
N MET A 6 31.26 13.63 21.87
CA MET A 6 29.84 13.79 21.57
C MET A 6 29.27 12.39 21.28
N LEU A 7 28.43 11.89 22.19
CA LEU A 7 27.53 10.78 21.87
C LEU A 7 26.54 11.28 20.81
N LEU A 8 26.71 10.83 19.58
CA LEU A 8 25.74 11.00 18.52
C LEU A 8 24.59 10.02 18.79
N ALA A 9 23.47 10.52 19.30
CA ALA A 9 22.25 9.73 19.44
C ALA A 9 21.72 9.39 18.04
N ALA A 10 21.79 8.11 17.66
CA ALA A 10 21.11 7.58 16.49
C ALA A 10 19.60 7.61 16.76
N GLN A 11 18.93 8.65 16.27
CA GLN A 11 17.48 8.72 16.22
C GLN A 11 16.95 7.64 15.27
N ALA A 12 16.37 6.57 15.83
CA ALA A 12 15.67 5.56 15.06
C ALA A 12 14.50 6.24 14.32
N PRO A 13 14.29 5.97 13.02
CA PRO A 13 13.15 6.52 12.31
C PRO A 13 11.85 6.07 13.00
N ASP A 14 10.93 7.02 13.21
CA ASP A 14 9.62 6.86 13.85
C ASP A 14 8.70 5.93 13.03
N THR A 15 9.06 4.67 12.99
CA THR A 15 8.43 3.64 12.16
C THR A 15 7.00 3.33 12.60
N THR A 16 6.62 3.63 13.84
CA THR A 16 5.26 3.43 14.35
C THR A 16 4.26 4.38 13.70
N SER A 17 4.60 5.66 13.55
CA SER A 17 3.70 6.68 13.00
C SER A 17 3.36 6.41 11.53
N ASP A 18 4.34 5.99 10.74
CA ASP A 18 4.15 5.68 9.32
C ASP A 18 3.23 4.47 9.10
N ILE A 19 3.24 3.47 10.00
CA ILE A 19 2.34 2.31 9.92
C ILE A 19 0.90 2.77 10.13
N VAL A 20 0.65 3.61 11.13
CA VAL A 20 -0.69 4.11 11.46
C VAL A 20 -1.24 4.97 10.33
N VAL A 21 -0.42 5.88 9.79
CA VAL A 21 -0.81 6.74 8.66
C VAL A 21 -1.13 5.89 7.43
N THR A 22 -0.30 4.91 7.10
CA THR A 22 -0.52 4.09 5.91
C THR A 22 -1.73 3.17 6.06
N GLY A 23 -1.98 2.63 7.26
CA GLY A 23 -3.20 1.89 7.55
C GLY A 23 -4.46 2.75 7.36
N GLU A 24 -4.44 4.01 7.83
CA GLU A 24 -5.57 4.92 7.65
C GLU A 24 -5.77 5.35 6.19
N ARG A 25 -4.69 5.47 5.41
CA ARG A 25 -4.76 5.72 3.95
C ARG A 25 -5.47 4.55 3.24
N LEU A 26 -5.10 3.31 3.55
CA LEU A 26 -5.76 2.12 2.97
C LEU A 26 -7.24 2.04 3.37
N ARG A 27 -7.60 2.36 4.61
CA ARG A 27 -9.00 2.33 5.09
C ARG A 27 -9.90 3.34 4.38
N ARG A 28 -9.35 4.44 3.88
CA ARG A 28 -10.11 5.47 3.15
C ARG A 28 -10.32 5.14 1.68
N LEU A 29 -9.42 4.37 1.08
CA LEU A 29 -9.46 4.02 -0.33
C LEU A 29 -10.78 3.33 -0.70
N ARG A 30 -11.43 3.84 -1.75
CA ARG A 30 -12.62 3.21 -2.34
C ARG A 30 -12.40 3.07 -3.83
N VAL A 31 -12.62 1.85 -4.34
CA VAL A 31 -12.45 1.51 -5.75
C VAL A 31 -13.78 1.05 -6.31
N ASN A 32 -14.18 1.62 -7.44
CA ASN A 32 -15.29 1.11 -8.24
C ASN A 32 -14.73 0.33 -9.42
N ALA A 33 -15.12 -0.93 -9.53
CA ALA A 33 -14.75 -1.78 -10.65
C ALA A 33 -15.98 -2.37 -11.33
N ASN A 34 -16.00 -2.29 -12.66
CA ASN A 34 -17.00 -2.97 -13.48
C ASN A 34 -16.38 -4.25 -14.05
N VAL A 35 -16.92 -5.40 -13.63
CA VAL A 35 -16.50 -6.72 -14.12
C VAL A 35 -17.53 -7.25 -15.10
N ASP A 36 -17.08 -7.61 -16.31
CA ASP A 36 -17.97 -8.20 -17.32
C ASP A 36 -18.35 -9.66 -16.97
N ARG A 37 -19.33 -10.21 -17.70
CA ARG A 37 -19.76 -11.62 -17.53
C ARG A 37 -18.63 -12.62 -17.74
N ARG A 38 -17.58 -12.26 -18.50
CA ARG A 38 -16.41 -13.09 -18.78
C ARG A 38 -15.31 -12.98 -17.73
N GLY A 39 -15.49 -12.15 -16.70
CA GLY A 39 -14.53 -12.01 -15.61
C GLY A 39 -13.39 -11.07 -15.95
N ARG A 40 -13.66 -10.06 -16.77
CA ARG A 40 -12.68 -9.03 -17.09
C ARG A 40 -13.13 -7.71 -16.53
N VAL A 41 -12.24 -7.03 -15.84
CA VAL A 41 -12.44 -5.62 -15.48
C VAL A 41 -12.51 -4.80 -16.77
N ARG A 42 -13.62 -4.08 -16.97
CA ARG A 42 -13.85 -3.16 -18.09
C ARG A 42 -13.49 -1.73 -17.72
N ARG A 43 -13.70 -1.38 -16.45
CA ARG A 43 -13.40 -0.08 -15.87
C ARG A 43 -12.99 -0.29 -14.42
N CYS A 44 -11.96 0.44 -14.00
CA CYS A 44 -11.59 0.59 -12.60
C CYS A 44 -11.34 2.07 -12.36
N GLU A 45 -11.94 2.63 -11.31
CA GLU A 45 -11.81 4.02 -10.94
C GLU A 45 -11.70 4.17 -9.43
N ILE A 46 -10.92 5.16 -9.00
CA ILE A 46 -10.76 5.49 -7.60
C ILE A 46 -11.88 6.45 -7.22
N ALA A 47 -12.82 5.96 -6.42
CA ALA A 47 -13.95 6.73 -5.92
C ALA A 47 -13.57 7.61 -4.73
N VAL A 48 -12.65 7.13 -3.89
CA VAL A 48 -12.02 7.88 -2.80
C VAL A 48 -10.55 7.55 -2.78
N SER A 49 -9.68 8.56 -2.92
CA SER A 49 -8.23 8.39 -2.90
C SER A 49 -7.71 8.04 -1.52
N SER A 50 -6.66 7.22 -1.46
CA SER A 50 -5.89 6.96 -0.26
C SER A 50 -5.04 8.15 0.19
N GLY A 51 -4.83 9.13 -0.68
CA GLY A 51 -3.85 10.21 -0.52
C GLY A 51 -2.45 9.87 -1.03
N ASP A 52 -2.28 8.68 -1.63
CA ASP A 52 -1.04 8.22 -2.24
C ASP A 52 -1.29 7.69 -3.67
N ALA A 53 -0.60 8.27 -4.65
CA ALA A 53 -0.84 7.94 -6.04
C ALA A 53 -0.33 6.54 -6.45
N ALA A 54 0.68 5.99 -5.76
CA ALA A 54 1.16 4.64 -6.00
C ALA A 54 0.17 3.61 -5.49
N ILE A 55 -0.33 3.80 -4.26
CA ILE A 55 -1.39 2.97 -3.67
C ILE A 55 -2.66 3.01 -4.52
N ASP A 56 -3.08 4.20 -4.95
CA ASP A 56 -4.28 4.38 -5.78
C ASP A 56 -4.16 3.63 -7.12
N ARG A 57 -3.01 3.72 -7.80
CA ARG A 57 -2.77 2.96 -9.05
C ARG A 57 -2.75 1.47 -8.80
N GLN A 58 -2.07 1.04 -7.73
CA GLN A 58 -1.96 -0.37 -7.38
C GLN A 58 -3.32 -0.98 -7.08
N ALA A 59 -4.26 -0.23 -6.51
CA ALA A 59 -5.59 -0.71 -6.19
C ALA A 59 -6.33 -1.25 -7.43
N CYS A 60 -6.21 -0.56 -8.56
CA CYS A 60 -6.80 -1.03 -9.82
C CYS A 60 -6.07 -2.23 -10.43
N VAL A 61 -4.75 -2.33 -10.24
CA VAL A 61 -3.96 -3.50 -10.66
C VAL A 61 -4.39 -4.72 -9.85
N SER A 62 -4.36 -4.62 -8.51
CA SER A 62 -4.78 -5.67 -7.59
C SER A 62 -6.22 -6.13 -7.85
N THR A 63 -7.14 -5.18 -8.13
CA THR A 63 -8.52 -5.53 -8.48
C THR A 63 -8.60 -6.37 -9.76
N ARG A 64 -7.81 -6.04 -10.79
CA ARG A 64 -7.76 -6.83 -12.04
C ARG A 64 -7.22 -8.22 -11.80
N ASP A 65 -6.16 -8.34 -11.01
CA ASP A 65 -5.50 -9.62 -10.74
C ASP A 65 -6.40 -10.53 -9.90
N CYS A 66 -7.02 -9.99 -8.85
CA CYS A 66 -7.99 -10.71 -8.04
C CYS A 66 -9.22 -11.15 -8.86
N VAL A 67 -9.70 -10.33 -9.79
CA VAL A 67 -10.79 -10.74 -10.68
C VAL A 67 -10.36 -11.85 -11.64
N ALA A 68 -9.12 -11.84 -12.10
CA ALA A 68 -8.58 -12.86 -12.99
C ALA A 68 -8.49 -14.25 -12.33
N THR A 69 -8.46 -14.34 -11.00
CA THR A 69 -8.54 -15.62 -10.27
C THR A 69 -9.97 -16.18 -10.17
N GLY A 70 -10.97 -15.46 -10.67
CA GLY A 70 -12.37 -15.87 -10.69
C GLY A 70 -13.25 -15.16 -9.67
N LEU A 71 -12.69 -14.32 -8.81
CA LEU A 71 -13.45 -13.51 -7.84
C LEU A 71 -14.22 -12.42 -8.59
N ARG A 72 -15.50 -12.20 -8.25
CA ARG A 72 -16.37 -11.28 -9.01
C ARG A 72 -16.92 -10.12 -8.21
N ALA A 73 -17.16 -10.29 -6.91
CA ALA A 73 -17.75 -9.27 -6.04
C ALA A 73 -17.67 -9.70 -4.57
N GLY A 74 -18.10 -8.80 -3.68
CA GLY A 74 -18.31 -9.07 -2.26
C GLY A 74 -17.00 -9.23 -1.48
N ALA A 75 -17.12 -9.78 -0.27
CA ALA A 75 -16.01 -9.94 0.67
C ALA A 75 -14.80 -10.66 0.07
N PRO A 76 -14.93 -11.78 -0.67
CA PRO A 76 -13.76 -12.49 -1.21
C PRO A 76 -12.91 -11.64 -2.17
N LEU A 77 -13.55 -10.81 -3.00
CA LEU A 77 -12.83 -9.90 -3.87
C LEU A 77 -12.16 -8.78 -3.07
N ALA A 78 -12.86 -8.21 -2.08
CA ALA A 78 -12.32 -7.17 -1.21
C ALA A 78 -11.10 -7.67 -0.43
N ASP A 79 -11.19 -8.84 0.20
CA ASP A 79 -10.12 -9.43 1.00
C ASP A 79 -8.86 -9.69 0.15
N CYS A 80 -9.04 -10.15 -1.09
CA CYS A 80 -7.93 -10.33 -2.03
C CYS A 80 -7.24 -9.01 -2.37
N VAL A 81 -8.02 -7.96 -2.66
CA VAL A 81 -7.48 -6.63 -2.98
C VAL A 81 -6.75 -6.02 -1.79
N ASP A 82 -7.33 -6.14 -0.59
CA ASP A 82 -6.73 -5.65 0.65
C ASP A 82 -5.40 -6.34 0.94
N ALA A 83 -5.35 -7.68 0.82
CA ALA A 83 -4.12 -8.45 1.01
C ALA A 83 -3.02 -8.02 0.01
N ALA A 84 -3.37 -7.81 -1.25
CA ALA A 84 -2.44 -7.37 -2.28
C ALA A 84 -1.91 -5.95 -2.02
N LEU A 85 -2.74 -5.02 -1.56
CA LEU A 85 -2.32 -3.66 -1.22
C LEU A 85 -1.44 -3.61 0.02
N ILE A 86 -1.75 -4.42 1.04
CA ILE A 86 -0.90 -4.55 2.23
C ILE A 86 0.48 -5.10 1.82
N ALA A 87 0.53 -6.09 0.93
CA ALA A 87 1.79 -6.63 0.44
C ALA A 87 2.60 -5.57 -0.34
N PHE A 88 1.95 -4.80 -1.21
CA PHE A 88 2.57 -3.72 -1.97
C PHE A 88 3.19 -2.64 -1.05
N VAL A 89 2.43 -2.14 -0.09
CA VAL A 89 2.91 -1.13 0.87
C VAL A 89 4.11 -1.64 1.67
N ARG A 90 4.09 -2.92 2.08
CA ARG A 90 5.22 -3.53 2.80
C ARG A 90 6.46 -3.63 1.93
N ALA A 91 6.30 -3.92 0.64
CA ALA A 91 7.40 -3.96 -0.31
C ALA A 91 8.01 -2.57 -0.52
N GLU A 92 7.19 -1.54 -0.83
CA GLU A 92 7.69 -0.17 -1.00
C GLU A 92 8.42 0.35 0.24
N ARG A 93 7.93 0.02 1.44
CA ARG A 93 8.61 0.41 2.67
C ARG A 93 9.93 -0.35 2.89
N GLY A 94 9.97 -1.63 2.52
CA GLY A 94 11.19 -2.42 2.55
C GLY A 94 12.27 -1.83 1.66
N ASP A 95 11.89 -1.40 0.45
CA ASP A 95 12.78 -0.76 -0.52
C ASP A 95 13.32 0.57 0.03
N LEU A 96 12.44 1.44 0.57
CA LEU A 96 12.87 2.70 1.22
C LEU A 96 13.79 2.45 2.42
N GLY A 97 13.55 1.39 3.20
CA GLY A 97 14.41 1.02 4.33
C GLY A 97 15.81 0.60 3.89
N ASN A 98 15.94 0.01 2.70
CA ASN A 98 17.22 -0.40 2.12
C ASN A 98 17.96 0.81 1.51
N GLU A 99 17.24 1.71 0.84
CA GLU A 99 17.82 2.95 0.28
C GLU A 99 18.41 3.87 1.37
N ASN A 100 17.78 3.93 2.55
CA ASN A 100 18.30 4.70 3.68
C ASN A 100 19.49 4.05 4.42
N ALA A 101 19.79 2.78 4.15
CA ALA A 101 20.92 2.07 4.76
C ALA A 101 22.22 2.24 3.96
N GLU A 102 22.15 2.77 2.74
CA GLU A 102 23.28 2.89 1.82
C GLU A 102 23.85 4.32 1.68
N ASN A 103 23.37 5.28 2.49
CA ASN A 103 23.82 6.68 2.44
C ASN A 103 24.37 7.23 3.77
#